data_AF-A0A9P0QHG3-F1
#
_entry.id   AF-A0A9P0QHG3-F1
#
_cell.length_a   1.000
_cell.length_b   1.000
_cell.length_c   1.000
_cell.angle_alpha   90.00
_cell.angle_beta   90.00
_cell.angle_gamma   90.00
#
_symmetry.space_group_name_H-M   'P 1'
#
loop_
_entity.id
_entity.type
_entity.pdbx_description
1 polymer ?
#
loop_
_entity_poly.entity_id
_entity_poly.type
_entity_poly.pdbx_seq_one_letter_code
_entity_poly.pdbx_strand_id
1 'polypeptide(L)'
;MLYFRDGYPSARFVLLKGYSKKVSYFSHTIVVGKDNSREEIRELLLTFYWEHYSRSVRIEGDVEKLPFEDADQYFRNRPYRVRLELYVVIKANRI
;
A
#
# COMPACT_ATOMS: atom_id res chain seq x y z
N MET A 1 2.85 5.45 -5.30
CA MET A 1 3.58 5.17 -4.05
C MET A 1 5.03 5.03 -4.40
N LEU A 2 5.86 5.92 -3.88
CA LEU A 2 7.31 5.88 -3.96
C LEU A 2 7.86 5.69 -2.55
N TYR A 3 8.85 4.82 -2.42
CA TYR A 3 9.56 4.52 -1.18
C TYR A 3 11.02 4.19 -1.50
N PHE A 4 11.90 4.28 -0.51
CA PHE A 4 13.30 3.90 -0.66
C PHE A 4 13.55 2.53 -0.04
N ARG A 5 14.38 1.71 -0.69
CA ARG A 5 14.90 0.43 -0.19
C ARG A 5 16.40 0.41 -0.43
N ASP A 6 17.21 0.23 0.61
CA ASP A 6 18.68 0.26 0.51
C ASP A 6 19.24 1.51 -0.22
N GLY A 7 18.57 2.65 -0.08
CA GLY A 7 18.94 3.88 -0.79
C GLY A 7 18.47 3.97 -2.25
N TYR A 8 17.82 2.93 -2.77
CA TYR A 8 17.25 2.90 -4.13
C TYR A 8 15.76 3.26 -4.10
N PRO A 9 15.32 4.23 -4.93
CA PRO A 9 13.90 4.56 -5.04
C PRO A 9 13.14 3.46 -5.79
N SER A 10 12.00 3.06 -5.24
CA SER A 10 11.04 2.14 -5.87
C SER A 10 9.67 2.79 -5.93
N ALA A 11 8.98 2.64 -7.06
CA ALA A 11 7.66 3.22 -7.28
C ALA A 11 6.67 2.21 -7.83
N ARG A 12 5.42 2.28 -7.36
CA ARG A 12 4.28 1.53 -7.90
C ARG A 12 2.97 2.31 -7.79
N PHE A 13 2.03 1.99 -8.67
CA PHE A 13 0.65 2.46 -8.53
C PHE A 13 -0.05 1.71 -7.39
N VAL A 14 -0.84 2.47 -6.61
CA VAL A 14 -1.66 1.96 -5.52
C VAL A 14 -2.99 2.72 -5.52
N LEU A 15 -4.01 2.11 -4.94
CA LEU A 15 -5.34 2.71 -4.85
C LEU A 15 -5.53 3.31 -3.46
N LEU A 16 -5.81 4.61 -3.39
CA LEU A 16 -6.24 5.26 -2.15
C LEU A 16 -7.64 4.76 -1.78
N LYS A 17 -7.83 4.36 -0.52
CA LYS A 17 -9.09 3.78 -0.05
C LYS A 17 -9.84 4.64 0.96
N GLY A 18 -9.13 5.51 1.67
CA GLY A 18 -9.72 6.49 2.57
C GLY A 18 -8.76 7.63 2.84
N TYR A 19 -9.27 8.72 3.40
CA TYR A 19 -8.45 9.82 3.90
C TYR A 19 -9.14 10.40 5.14
N SER A 20 -8.34 10.85 6.10
CA SER A 20 -8.77 11.55 7.30
C SER A 20 -7.70 12.61 7.65
N LYS A 21 -7.64 13.10 8.90
CA LYS A 21 -6.47 13.86 9.38
C LYS A 21 -5.15 13.10 9.19
N LYS A 22 -5.22 11.77 9.15
CA LYS A 22 -4.19 10.87 8.63
C LYS A 22 -4.64 10.30 7.28
N VAL A 23 -3.75 10.22 6.31
CA VAL A 23 -4.04 9.60 5.01
C VAL A 23 -3.77 8.09 5.12
N SER A 24 -4.82 7.27 4.94
CA SER A 24 -4.69 5.81 4.93
C SER A 24 -4.75 5.28 3.50
N TYR A 25 -3.62 4.77 3.03
CA TYR A 25 -3.58 4.08 1.73
C TYR A 25 -3.57 2.58 1.94
N PHE A 26 -4.04 1.86 0.92
CA PHE A 26 -4.05 0.42 0.94
C PHE A 26 -3.12 -0.12 -0.15
N SER A 27 -2.16 -0.96 0.24
CA SER A 27 -1.35 -1.74 -0.68
C SER A 27 -1.71 -3.22 -0.55
N HIS A 28 -1.99 -3.87 -1.69
CA HIS A 28 -2.32 -5.30 -1.74
C HIS A 28 -1.16 -6.22 -1.40
N THR A 29 0.06 -5.73 -1.60
CA THR A 29 1.27 -6.41 -1.19
C THR A 29 1.81 -5.57 -0.05
N ILE A 30 1.90 -6.15 1.15
CA ILE A 30 2.92 -5.71 2.08
C ILE A 30 4.21 -5.72 1.25
N VAL A 31 5.02 -4.67 1.33
CA VAL A 31 6.31 -4.63 0.65
C VAL A 31 7.22 -5.66 1.33
N VAL A 32 6.93 -6.93 1.13
CA VAL A 32 7.75 -8.06 1.53
C VAL A 32 8.58 -8.29 0.29
N GLY A 33 9.81 -7.77 0.30
CA GLY A 33 10.84 -8.43 -0.49
C GLY A 33 10.83 -9.91 -0.09
N LYS A 34 11.19 -10.80 -1.02
CA LYS A 34 11.27 -12.25 -0.76
C LYS A 34 12.19 -12.62 0.42
N ASP A 35 12.89 -11.64 0.99
CA ASP A 35 13.75 -11.75 2.14
C ASP A 35 13.03 -11.32 3.41
N ASN A 36 13.23 -12.06 4.50
CA ASN A 36 12.64 -11.81 5.81
C ASN A 36 13.18 -10.53 6.49
N SER A 37 13.90 -9.67 5.77
CA SER A 37 14.24 -8.33 6.22
C SER A 37 12.96 -7.50 6.30
N ARG A 38 12.45 -7.35 7.51
CA ARG A 38 11.40 -6.38 7.87
C ARG A 38 11.96 -4.97 7.69
N GLU A 39 12.22 -4.55 6.46
CA GLU A 39 12.47 -3.15 6.17
C GLU A 39 11.15 -2.40 6.30
N GLU A 40 10.97 -1.81 7.48
CA GLU A 40 9.91 -0.86 7.69
C GLU A 40 10.20 0.37 6.85
N ILE A 41 9.43 0.51 5.77
CA ILE A 41 9.33 1.76 5.04
C ILE A 41 8.80 2.80 6.02
N ARG A 42 9.68 3.69 6.47
CA ARG A 42 9.34 4.79 7.38
C ARG A 42 8.76 5.97 6.62
N GLU A 43 9.33 6.29 5.47
CA GLU A 43 8.96 7.44 4.67
C GLU A 43 8.35 7.03 3.33
N LEU A 44 7.30 7.73 2.92
CA LEU A 44 6.59 7.43 1.69
C LEU A 44 6.05 8.67 1.00
N LEU A 45 6.09 8.61 -0.33
CA LEU A 45 5.55 9.65 -1.20
C LEU A 45 4.41 9.09 -2.03
N LEU A 46 3.25 9.76 -1.99
CA LEU A 46 2.13 9.53 -2.89
C LEU A 46 2.03 10.67 -3.88
N THR A 47 1.82 10.33 -5.14
CA THR A 47 1.53 11.31 -6.18
C THR A 47 0.24 10.89 -6.87
N PHE A 48 -0.73 11.79 -6.85
CA PHE A 48 -1.97 11.70 -7.61
C PHE A 48 -1.83 12.62 -8.81
N TYR A 49 -2.08 12.10 -9.99
CA TYR A 49 -2.10 12.88 -11.22
C TYR A 49 -3.47 12.75 -11.85
N TRP A 50 -4.14 13.89 -12.06
CA TRP A 50 -5.40 13.97 -12.78
C TRP A 50 -5.16 14.63 -14.12
N GLU A 51 -4.99 13.81 -15.15
CA GLU A 51 -4.71 14.23 -16.52
C GLU A 51 -5.71 15.27 -17.04
N HIS A 52 -7.01 15.00 -16.87
CA HIS A 52 -8.08 15.89 -17.33
C HIS A 52 -8.03 17.30 -16.72
N TYR A 53 -7.44 17.44 -15.54
CA TYR A 53 -7.28 18.73 -14.87
C TYR A 53 -5.86 19.29 -14.98
N SER A 54 -4.94 18.54 -15.59
CA SER A 54 -3.50 18.85 -15.62
C SER A 54 -2.96 19.20 -14.22
N ARG A 55 -3.46 18.49 -13.20
CA ARG A 55 -3.12 18.73 -11.79
C ARG A 55 -2.44 17.53 -11.18
N SER A 56 -1.43 17.81 -10.37
CA SER A 56 -0.78 16.84 -9.51
C SER A 56 -0.91 17.23 -8.04
N VAL A 57 -1.25 16.27 -7.18
CA VAL A 57 -1.15 16.42 -5.72
C VAL A 57 -0.12 15.43 -5.22
N ARG A 58 0.87 15.94 -4.47
CA ARG A 58 1.88 15.13 -3.81
C ARG A 58 1.64 15.16 -2.31
N ILE A 59 1.76 13.99 -1.68
CA ILE A 59 1.67 13.81 -0.24
C ILE A 59 2.96 13.10 0.18
N GLU A 60 3.65 13.67 1.15
CA GLU A 60 4.90 13.15 1.72
C GLU A 60 4.71 13.01 3.23
N GLY A 61 5.25 11.95 3.80
CA GLY A 61 5.22 11.78 5.25
C GLY A 61 5.56 10.37 5.72
N ASP A 62 5.50 10.22 7.03
CA ASP A 62 5.74 8.95 7.70
C ASP A 62 4.58 7.97 7.49
N VAL A 63 4.91 6.68 7.50
CA VAL A 63 3.94 5.60 7.37
C VAL A 63 3.92 4.74 8.61
N GLU A 64 2.71 4.47 9.08
CA GLU A 64 2.44 3.52 10.16
C GLU A 64 1.64 2.34 9.59
N LYS A 65 1.94 1.11 10.05
CA LYS A 65 1.09 -0.04 9.75
C LYS A 65 -0.25 0.13 10.46
N LEU A 66 -1.32 -0.19 9.75
CA LEU A 66 -2.64 -0.29 10.38
C LEU A 66 -2.64 -1.43 11.42
N PRO A 67 -3.40 -1.29 12.51
CA PRO A 67 -3.69 -2.40 13.43
C PRO A 67 -4.22 -3.62 12.67
N PHE A 68 -3.92 -4.81 13.18
CA PHE A 68 -4.32 -6.05 12.53
C PHE A 68 -5.85 -6.16 12.43
N GLU A 69 -6.55 -5.73 13.48
CA GLU A 69 -7.99 -5.74 13.60
C GLU A 69 -8.65 -4.91 12.49
N ASP A 70 -8.14 -3.69 12.26
CA ASP A 70 -8.63 -2.79 11.22
C ASP A 70 -8.36 -3.36 9.81
N ALA A 71 -7.18 -3.95 9.62
CA ALA A 71 -6.81 -4.59 8.36
C ALA A 71 -7.68 -5.81 8.06
N ASP A 72 -7.97 -6.63 9.06
CA ASP A 72 -8.80 -7.83 8.95
C ASP A 72 -10.28 -7.48 8.72
N GLN A 73 -10.80 -6.49 9.45
CA GLN A 73 -12.15 -5.96 9.21
C GLN A 73 -12.28 -5.41 7.78
N TYR A 74 -11.28 -4.64 7.32
CA TYR A 74 -11.23 -4.14 5.96
C TYR A 74 -11.19 -5.28 4.93
N PHE A 75 -10.39 -6.33 5.17
CA PHE A 75 -10.30 -7.49 4.29
C PHE A 75 -11.65 -8.23 4.21
N ARG A 76 -12.32 -8.46 5.34
CA ARG A 76 -13.62 -9.14 5.42
C ARG A 76 -14.73 -8.42 4.67
N ASN A 77 -14.71 -7.09 4.66
CA ASN A 77 -15.68 -6.27 3.94
C ASN A 77 -15.53 -6.30 2.41
N ARG A 78 -14.50 -6.95 1.86
CA ARG A 78 -14.31 -7.05 0.41
C ARG A 78 -15.27 -8.08 -0.22
N PRO A 79 -15.73 -7.84 -1.47
CA PRO A 79 -16.48 -8.83 -2.23
C PRO A 79 -15.78 -10.19 -2.23
N TYR A 80 -16.54 -11.27 -2.10
CA TYR A 80 -16.00 -12.63 -1.94
C TYR A 80 -14.98 -13.00 -3.02
N ARG A 81 -15.27 -12.67 -4.29
CA ARG A 81 -14.35 -12.88 -5.42
C ARG A 81 -13.00 -12.20 -5.21
N VAL A 82 -13.01 -10.94 -4.77
CA VAL A 82 -11.78 -10.19 -4.50
C VAL A 82 -11.00 -10.81 -3.35
N ARG A 83 -11.67 -11.34 -2.32
CA ARG A 83 -10.98 -12.05 -1.22
C ARG A 83 -10.27 -13.31 -1.69
N LEU A 84 -10.88 -14.10 -2.60
CA LEU A 84 -10.26 -15.30 -3.16
C LEU A 84 -9.03 -14.96 -4.03
N GLU A 85 -9.15 -13.97 -4.91
CA GLU A 85 -8.04 -13.52 -5.75
C GLU A 85 -6.83 -13.11 -4.90
N LEU A 86 -7.08 -12.40 -3.80
CA LEU A 86 -6.03 -11.99 -2.87
C LEU A 86 -5.41 -13.16 -2.12
N TYR A 87 -6.22 -14.13 -1.70
CA TYR A 87 -5.70 -15.31 -1.03
C TYR A 87 -4.71 -16.09 -1.91
N VAL A 88 -5.02 -16.23 -3.22
CA VAL A 88 -4.13 -16.87 -4.20
C VAL A 88 -2.83 -16.08 -4.37
N VAL A 89 -2.92 -14.75 -4.55
CA VAL A 89 -1.74 -13.89 -4.72
C VAL A 89 -0.82 -13.92 -3.49
N ILE A 90 -1.39 -13.92 -2.28
CA ILE A 90 -0.60 -13.97 -1.04
C ILE A 90 0.09 -15.32 -0.89
N LYS A 91 -0.59 -16.44 -1.18
CA LYS A 91 0.04 -17.77 -1.14
C LYS A 91 1.15 -17.91 -2.18
N ALA A 92 0.96 -17.38 -3.39
CA ALA A 92 1.95 -17.47 -4.46
C ALA A 92 3.25 -16.71 -4.11
N ASN A 93 3.15 -15.59 -3.38
CA ASN A 93 4.32 -14.81 -2.94
C ASN A 93 5.09 -15.43 -1.77
N ARG A 94 4.54 -16.47 -1.12
CA ARG A 94 5.23 -17.23 -0.05
C ARG A 94 6.00 -18.46 -0.56
N ILE A 95 5.93 -18.76 -1.87
CA ILE A 95 6.63 -19.86 -2.56
C ILE A 95 7.79 -19.27 -3.38
#